data_AF-A0A373D788-F1
#
_entry.id   AF-A0A373D788-F1
#
_cell.length_a   1.000
_cell.length_b   1.000
_cell.length_c   1.000
_cell.angle_alpha   90.00
_cell.angle_beta   90.00
_cell.angle_gamma   90.00
#
_symmetry.space_group_name_H-M   'P 1'
#
loop_
_entity.id
_entity.type
_entity.pdbx_description
1 polymer ?
#
loop_
_entity_poly.entity_id
_entity_poly.type
_entity_poly.pdbx_seq_one_letter_code
_entity_poly.pdbx_strand_id
1 'polypeptide(L)'
;MIMAIGGLAAAIVALLVLRAAPRLTVALWLGVLFFVPVWVGVNIGPYWSAITLVTVLAVATCSRSVELSPADGVMAAFALLIVAQYALGLVSLSGAVIALSEWMLPYVWGRLVLARVSLEFLVRTVALTAVAAALLALLESISSFNPFALIPAGDSGLYGVWAPLQPRGGLLRAEGAFGHSIALGATLSMCAAFVLAARWRLILRLALLLIIAAAVVLTLSRIGLVTLVITVALSILVLPGLSRRARVLTGAAGLAGAIFVVPFVDDVFLEAGREAGGSADYRLDLLALGPVLRPFGAAPDITGLTVNGEYLGAFARSIDCQSVFTRSRK
;
A
#
# COMPACT_ATOMS: atom_id res chain seq x y z
N MET A 1 -2.37 -26.70 -26.94
CA MET A 1 -3.51 -26.08 -27.65
C MET A 1 -4.79 -26.10 -26.79
N ILE A 2 -5.28 -27.26 -26.32
CA ILE A 2 -6.52 -27.37 -25.53
C ILE A 2 -6.47 -26.54 -24.23
N MET A 3 -5.36 -26.57 -23.47
CA MET A 3 -5.22 -25.75 -22.26
C MET A 3 -5.22 -24.23 -22.54
N ALA A 4 -4.67 -23.81 -23.67
CA ALA A 4 -4.65 -22.39 -24.06
C ALA A 4 -6.06 -21.90 -24.44
N ILE A 5 -6.81 -22.71 -25.19
CA ILE A 5 -8.20 -22.43 -25.55
C ILE A 5 -9.09 -22.43 -24.31
N GLY A 6 -8.91 -23.41 -23.41
CA GLY A 6 -9.63 -23.48 -22.14
C GLY A 6 -9.34 -22.26 -21.24
N GLY A 7 -8.08 -21.85 -21.15
CA GLY A 7 -7.67 -20.64 -20.41
C GLY A 7 -8.28 -19.37 -21.00
N LEU A 8 -8.29 -19.23 -22.33
CA LEU A 8 -8.91 -18.10 -23.00
C LEU A 8 -10.43 -18.07 -22.78
N ALA A 9 -11.10 -19.22 -22.89
CA ALA A 9 -12.54 -19.32 -22.64
C ALA A 9 -12.88 -18.95 -21.18
N ALA A 10 -12.12 -19.45 -20.21
CA ALA A 10 -12.28 -19.11 -18.81
C ALA A 10 -12.05 -17.60 -18.56
N ALA A 11 -11.04 -17.00 -19.19
CA ALA A 11 -10.78 -15.56 -19.10
C ALA A 11 -11.93 -14.73 -19.69
N ILE A 12 -12.48 -15.13 -20.83
CA ILE A 12 -13.64 -14.47 -21.45
C ILE A 12 -14.86 -14.58 -20.54
N VAL A 13 -15.14 -15.77 -20.00
CA VAL A 13 -16.26 -15.96 -19.06
C VAL A 13 -16.07 -15.09 -17.82
N ALA A 14 -14.87 -15.06 -17.23
CA ALA A 14 -14.56 -14.20 -16.10
C ALA A 14 -14.79 -12.72 -16.43
N LEU A 15 -14.32 -12.25 -17.58
CA LEU A 15 -14.55 -10.87 -18.05
C LEU A 15 -16.04 -10.55 -18.20
N LEU A 16 -16.82 -11.45 -18.78
CA LEU A 16 -18.27 -11.27 -18.96
C LEU A 16 -19.00 -11.22 -17.61
N VAL A 17 -18.66 -12.11 -16.68
CA VAL A 17 -19.24 -12.14 -15.33
C VAL A 17 -18.88 -10.86 -14.56
N LEU A 18 -17.62 -10.44 -14.56
CA LEU A 18 -17.17 -9.23 -13.87
C LEU A 18 -17.79 -7.95 -14.48
N ARG A 19 -17.97 -7.91 -15.80
CA ARG A 19 -18.66 -6.81 -16.47
C ARG A 19 -20.15 -6.74 -16.11
N ALA A 20 -20.79 -7.91 -15.97
CA ALA A 20 -22.19 -8.02 -15.57
C ALA A 20 -22.40 -7.74 -14.07
N ALA A 21 -21.41 -7.99 -13.22
CA ALA A 21 -21.49 -7.84 -11.77
C ALA A 21 -20.43 -6.87 -11.20
N PRO A 22 -20.56 -5.54 -11.39
CA PRO A 22 -19.56 -4.57 -10.92
C PRO A 22 -19.28 -4.60 -9.42
N ARG A 23 -20.29 -4.93 -8.59
CA ARG A 23 -20.12 -5.10 -7.14
C ARG A 23 -19.21 -6.27 -6.80
N LEU A 24 -19.31 -7.36 -7.56
CA LEU A 24 -18.42 -8.52 -7.42
C LEU A 24 -17.00 -8.14 -7.84
N THR A 25 -16.83 -7.36 -8.92
CA THR A 25 -15.52 -6.85 -9.34
C THR A 25 -14.83 -6.04 -8.25
N VAL A 26 -15.57 -5.15 -7.58
CA VAL A 26 -15.04 -4.39 -6.42
C VAL A 26 -14.67 -5.30 -5.26
N ALA A 27 -15.53 -6.25 -4.91
CA ALA A 27 -15.27 -7.19 -3.82
C ALA A 27 -14.05 -8.08 -4.10
N LEU A 28 -13.91 -8.58 -5.34
CA LEU A 28 -12.76 -9.34 -5.79
C LEU A 28 -11.48 -8.50 -5.76
N TRP A 29 -11.53 -7.27 -6.29
CA TRP A 29 -10.40 -6.36 -6.28
C TRP A 29 -9.91 -6.05 -4.86
N LEU A 30 -10.84 -5.74 -3.94
CA LEU A 30 -10.52 -5.54 -2.53
C LEU A 30 -10.02 -6.81 -1.84
N GLY A 31 -10.60 -7.96 -2.19
CA GLY A 31 -10.16 -9.26 -1.67
C GLY A 31 -8.72 -9.56 -2.05
N VAL A 32 -8.35 -9.32 -3.30
CA VAL A 32 -6.97 -9.49 -3.77
C VAL A 32 -6.04 -8.44 -3.15
N LEU A 33 -6.46 -7.17 -3.07
CA LEU A 33 -5.63 -6.11 -2.49
C LEU A 33 -5.26 -6.38 -1.02
N PHE A 34 -6.17 -6.91 -0.21
CA PHE A 34 -5.97 -7.08 1.23
C PHE A 34 -5.54 -8.48 1.66
N PHE A 35 -5.81 -9.51 0.86
CA PHE A 35 -5.66 -10.91 1.29
C PHE A 35 -4.85 -11.78 0.32
N VAL A 36 -4.29 -11.21 -0.75
CA VAL A 36 -3.36 -11.93 -1.63
C VAL A 36 -1.97 -11.33 -1.48
N PRO A 37 -0.95 -12.14 -1.14
CA PRO A 37 0.40 -11.63 -0.93
C PRO A 37 1.01 -10.96 -2.15
N VAL A 38 1.86 -9.97 -1.92
CA VAL A 38 2.53 -9.20 -2.98
C VAL A 38 3.41 -10.08 -3.89
N TRP A 39 3.93 -11.20 -3.38
CA TRP A 39 4.72 -12.20 -4.12
C TRP A 39 3.88 -13.23 -4.90
N VAL A 40 2.55 -13.09 -4.88
CA VAL A 40 1.65 -13.88 -5.74
C VAL A 40 1.41 -13.09 -7.03
N GLY A 41 1.85 -13.67 -8.14
CA GLY A 41 1.81 -13.02 -9.44
C GLY A 41 2.40 -13.92 -10.53
N VAL A 42 2.64 -13.34 -11.69
CA VAL A 42 3.23 -14.03 -12.85
C VAL A 42 4.39 -13.24 -13.44
N ASN A 43 5.41 -13.94 -13.93
CA ASN A 43 6.55 -13.37 -14.61
C ASN A 43 6.34 -13.46 -16.13
N ILE A 44 5.84 -12.39 -16.76
CA ILE A 44 5.67 -12.27 -18.22
C ILE A 44 6.37 -10.98 -18.64
N GLY A 45 7.66 -11.07 -18.93
CA GLY A 45 8.54 -9.91 -19.01
C GLY A 45 8.79 -9.36 -17.61
N PRO A 46 8.25 -8.18 -17.23
CA PRO A 46 8.23 -7.76 -15.83
C PRO A 46 7.34 -8.65 -14.95
N TYR A 47 7.51 -8.55 -13.64
CA TYR A 47 6.63 -9.18 -12.66
C TYR A 47 5.27 -8.48 -12.61
N TRP A 48 4.18 -9.26 -12.71
CA TRP A 48 2.81 -8.79 -12.60
C TRP A 48 2.17 -9.36 -11.35
N SER A 49 2.00 -8.52 -10.33
CA SER A 49 1.31 -8.92 -9.11
C SER A 49 -0.16 -9.26 -9.37
N ALA A 50 -0.75 -10.13 -8.55
CA ALA A 50 -2.16 -10.49 -8.66
C ALA A 50 -3.08 -9.26 -8.66
N ILE A 51 -2.79 -8.26 -7.82
CA ILE A 51 -3.59 -7.03 -7.76
C ILE A 51 -3.45 -6.20 -9.03
N THR A 52 -2.27 -6.14 -9.66
CA THR A 52 -2.09 -5.47 -10.96
C THR A 52 -2.97 -6.13 -12.01
N LEU A 53 -2.96 -7.46 -12.12
CA LEU A 53 -3.77 -8.21 -13.08
C LEU A 53 -5.27 -8.00 -12.87
N VAL A 54 -5.74 -8.08 -11.62
CA VAL A 54 -7.16 -7.85 -11.30
C VAL A 54 -7.56 -6.40 -11.57
N THR A 55 -6.67 -5.43 -11.36
CA THR A 55 -6.92 -4.03 -11.70
C THR A 55 -7.06 -3.84 -13.20
N VAL A 56 -6.22 -4.49 -14.03
CA VAL A 56 -6.37 -4.47 -15.49
C VAL A 56 -7.72 -5.03 -15.93
N LEU A 57 -8.13 -6.19 -15.37
CA LEU A 57 -9.44 -6.78 -15.64
C LEU A 57 -10.59 -5.86 -15.19
N ALA A 58 -10.46 -5.21 -14.04
CA ALA A 58 -11.46 -4.29 -13.52
C ALA A 58 -11.62 -3.05 -14.41
N VAL A 59 -10.51 -2.47 -14.88
CA VAL A 59 -10.51 -1.36 -15.85
C VAL A 59 -11.15 -1.78 -17.18
N ALA A 60 -10.77 -2.94 -17.73
CA ALA A 60 -11.32 -3.44 -18.98
C ALA A 60 -12.85 -3.65 -18.91
N THR A 61 -13.34 -4.18 -17.79
CA THR A 61 -14.76 -4.50 -17.59
C THR A 61 -15.63 -3.29 -17.23
N CYS A 62 -15.06 -2.23 -16.66
CA CYS A 62 -15.76 -1.02 -16.23
C CYS A 62 -15.54 0.19 -17.15
N SER A 63 -14.95 -0.02 -18.33
CA SER A 63 -14.72 1.03 -19.33
C SER A 63 -16.02 1.75 -19.72
N ARG A 64 -16.11 3.03 -19.37
CA ARG A 64 -17.14 3.99 -19.76
C ARG A 64 -16.51 5.37 -19.91
N SER A 65 -17.23 6.30 -20.56
CA SER A 65 -16.83 7.70 -20.57
C SER A 65 -16.83 8.27 -19.15
N VAL A 66 -15.69 8.79 -18.73
CA VAL A 66 -15.53 9.56 -17.50
C VAL A 66 -15.20 10.99 -17.91
N GLU A 67 -15.84 11.96 -17.26
CA GLU A 67 -15.53 13.37 -17.50
C GLU A 67 -14.12 13.69 -17.02
N LEU A 68 -13.32 14.34 -17.87
CA LEU A 68 -11.95 14.71 -17.52
C LEU A 68 -11.94 15.76 -16.42
N SER A 69 -11.04 15.56 -15.46
CA SER A 69 -10.79 16.43 -14.32
C SER A 69 -9.34 16.95 -14.37
N PRO A 70 -9.01 18.06 -13.69
CA PRO A 70 -7.64 18.53 -13.58
C PRO A 70 -6.66 17.48 -13.03
N ALA A 71 -7.14 16.59 -12.15
CA ALA A 71 -6.35 15.47 -11.65
C ALA A 71 -5.93 14.51 -12.76
N ASP A 72 -6.78 14.30 -13.78
CA ASP A 72 -6.44 13.47 -14.95
C ASP A 72 -5.28 14.10 -15.75
N GLY A 73 -5.20 15.43 -15.81
CA GLY A 73 -4.07 16.15 -16.41
C GLY A 73 -2.77 15.98 -15.63
N VAL A 74 -2.81 16.04 -14.30
CA VAL A 74 -1.65 15.77 -13.44
C VAL A 74 -1.15 14.34 -13.61
N MET A 75 -2.06 13.36 -13.64
CA MET A 75 -1.72 11.96 -13.86
C MET A 75 -1.17 11.71 -15.26
N ALA A 76 -1.71 12.38 -16.28
CA ALA A 76 -1.17 12.33 -17.63
C ALA A 76 0.25 12.93 -17.72
N ALA A 77 0.50 14.06 -17.04
CA ALA A 77 1.83 14.65 -16.95
C ALA A 77 2.82 13.72 -16.24
N PHE A 78 2.41 13.09 -15.14
CA PHE A 78 3.20 12.07 -14.44
C PHE A 78 3.54 10.88 -15.34
N ALA A 79 2.55 10.34 -16.08
CA ALA A 79 2.79 9.27 -17.05
C ALA A 79 3.77 9.68 -18.15
N LEU A 80 3.59 10.88 -18.70
CA LEU A 80 4.47 11.43 -19.74
C LEU A 80 5.90 11.57 -19.23
N LEU A 81 6.09 12.02 -17.97
CA LEU A 81 7.42 12.10 -17.36
C LEU A 81 8.07 10.73 -17.25
N ILE A 82 7.35 9.68 -16.83
CA ILE A 82 7.90 8.32 -16.78
C ILE A 82 8.30 7.84 -18.18
N VAL A 83 7.42 8.04 -19.18
CA VAL A 83 7.69 7.64 -20.57
C VAL A 83 8.88 8.42 -21.13
N ALA A 84 8.99 9.71 -20.85
CA ALA A 84 10.13 10.53 -21.26
C ALA A 84 11.43 10.05 -20.60
N GLN A 85 11.42 9.74 -19.31
CA GLN A 85 12.60 9.20 -18.64
C GLN A 85 13.03 7.83 -19.22
N TYR A 86 12.08 6.97 -19.59
CA TYR A 86 12.37 5.73 -20.31
C TYR A 86 12.97 5.99 -21.70
N ALA A 87 12.36 6.88 -22.48
CA ALA A 87 12.82 7.24 -23.83
C ALA A 87 14.24 7.86 -23.81
N LEU A 88 14.57 8.58 -22.74
CA LEU A 88 15.90 9.16 -22.49
C LEU A 88 16.90 8.14 -21.92
N GLY A 89 16.51 6.88 -21.72
CA GLY A 89 17.38 5.83 -21.16
C GLY A 89 17.68 5.98 -19.67
N LEU A 90 16.90 6.78 -18.94
CA LEU A 90 17.11 7.09 -17.52
C LEU A 90 16.48 6.05 -16.60
N VAL A 91 15.47 5.32 -17.09
CA VAL A 91 14.80 4.23 -16.38
C VAL A 91 14.75 3.00 -17.27
N SER A 92 14.92 1.82 -16.68
CA SER A 92 14.66 0.56 -17.37
C SER A 92 13.18 0.41 -17.77
N LEU A 93 12.90 -0.39 -18.81
CA LEU A 93 11.53 -0.73 -19.20
C LEU A 93 10.72 -1.29 -18.02
N SER A 94 11.34 -2.17 -17.22
CA SER A 94 10.70 -2.74 -16.03
C SER A 94 10.34 -1.67 -15.01
N GLY A 95 11.22 -0.71 -14.75
CA GLY A 95 10.96 0.39 -13.82
C GLY A 95 9.81 1.28 -14.29
N ALA A 96 9.78 1.61 -15.59
CA ALA A 96 8.71 2.39 -16.17
C ALA A 96 7.36 1.66 -16.12
N VAL A 97 7.33 0.36 -16.45
CA VAL A 97 6.11 -0.45 -16.39
C VAL A 97 5.59 -0.58 -14.97
N ILE A 98 6.46 -0.81 -13.98
CA ILE A 98 6.07 -0.90 -12.57
C ILE A 98 5.48 0.43 -12.11
N ALA A 99 6.16 1.55 -12.33
CA ALA A 99 5.68 2.87 -11.94
C ALA A 99 4.34 3.23 -12.59
N LEU A 100 4.18 2.99 -13.90
CA LEU A 100 2.90 3.21 -14.57
C LEU A 100 1.82 2.28 -14.03
N SER A 101 2.13 1.01 -13.79
CA SER A 101 1.15 0.02 -13.32
C SER A 101 0.68 0.28 -11.89
N GLU A 102 1.58 0.70 -11.00
CA GLU A 102 1.26 0.93 -9.59
C GLU A 102 0.53 2.26 -9.36
N TRP A 103 0.76 3.27 -10.20
CA TRP A 103 0.17 4.59 -10.01
C TRP A 103 -1.01 4.85 -10.96
N MET A 104 -0.89 4.51 -12.25
CA MET A 104 -1.94 4.80 -13.24
C MET A 104 -3.10 3.84 -13.13
N LEU A 105 -2.87 2.53 -12.98
CA LEU A 105 -3.96 1.57 -12.98
C LEU A 105 -4.92 1.77 -11.79
N PRO A 106 -4.45 1.92 -10.53
CA PRO A 106 -5.35 2.18 -9.41
C PRO A 106 -6.07 3.51 -9.54
N TYR A 107 -5.41 4.55 -10.08
CA TYR A 107 -6.04 5.84 -10.34
C TYR A 107 -7.20 5.71 -11.34
N VAL A 108 -6.94 5.11 -12.51
CA VAL A 108 -7.95 4.89 -13.55
C VAL A 108 -9.09 4.02 -13.01
N TRP A 109 -8.77 2.97 -12.27
CA TRP A 109 -9.76 2.12 -11.62
C TRP A 109 -10.66 2.90 -10.66
N GLY A 110 -10.06 3.72 -9.78
CA GLY A 110 -10.80 4.58 -8.84
C GLY A 110 -11.74 5.57 -9.52
N ARG A 111 -11.41 6.02 -10.73
CA ARG A 111 -12.29 6.88 -11.56
C ARG A 111 -13.43 6.09 -12.19
N LEU A 112 -13.16 4.91 -12.73
CA LEU A 112 -14.15 4.09 -13.43
C LEU A 112 -15.15 3.41 -12.49
N VAL A 113 -14.71 2.99 -11.30
CA VAL A 113 -15.53 2.20 -10.38
C VAL A 113 -16.80 2.94 -9.97
N LEU A 114 -16.72 4.26 -9.73
CA LEU A 114 -17.84 5.10 -9.33
C LEU A 114 -18.87 5.31 -10.45
N ALA A 115 -18.52 5.02 -11.71
CA ALA A 115 -19.48 5.01 -12.82
C ALA A 115 -20.35 3.73 -12.83
N ARG A 116 -20.01 2.72 -12.02
CA ARG A 116 -20.66 1.39 -12.03
C ARG A 116 -21.21 0.97 -10.68
N VAL A 117 -20.70 1.50 -9.57
CA VAL A 117 -21.22 1.25 -8.21
C VAL A 117 -21.43 2.55 -7.45
N SER A 118 -22.38 2.54 -6.50
CA SER A 118 -22.62 3.72 -5.67
C SER A 118 -21.45 3.97 -4.71
N LEU A 119 -21.19 5.25 -4.43
CA LEU A 119 -20.18 5.67 -3.46
C LEU A 119 -20.42 5.04 -2.08
N GLU A 120 -21.69 4.93 -1.66
CA GLU A 120 -22.03 4.29 -0.38
C GLU A 120 -21.64 2.80 -0.33
N PHE A 121 -21.86 2.07 -1.43
CA PHE A 121 -21.41 0.68 -1.51
C PHE A 121 -19.88 0.60 -1.41
N LEU A 122 -19.16 1.41 -2.20
CA LEU A 122 -17.70 1.40 -2.20
C LEU A 122 -17.14 1.72 -0.80
N VAL A 123 -17.64 2.77 -0.15
CA VAL A 123 -17.20 3.18 1.19
C VAL A 123 -17.41 2.06 2.21
N ARG A 124 -18.59 1.44 2.22
CA ARG A 124 -18.90 0.33 3.13
C ARG A 124 -18.02 -0.88 2.86
N THR A 125 -17.82 -1.25 1.60
CA THR A 125 -17.03 -2.44 1.25
C THR A 125 -15.55 -2.23 1.61
N VAL A 126 -14.96 -1.07 1.30
CA VAL A 126 -13.58 -0.75 1.73
C VAL A 126 -13.45 -0.80 3.25
N ALA A 127 -14.37 -0.18 3.98
CA ALA A 127 -14.37 -0.18 5.43
C ALA A 127 -14.46 -1.60 6.02
N LEU A 128 -15.36 -2.44 5.49
CA LEU A 128 -15.52 -3.82 5.95
C LEU A 128 -14.30 -4.68 5.63
N THR A 129 -13.73 -4.55 4.44
CA THR A 129 -12.50 -5.27 4.07
C THR A 129 -11.32 -4.87 4.95
N ALA A 130 -11.16 -3.57 5.21
CA ALA A 130 -10.10 -3.07 6.09
C ALA A 130 -10.28 -3.57 7.53
N VAL A 131 -11.51 -3.60 8.05
CA VAL A 131 -11.80 -4.18 9.36
C VAL A 131 -11.48 -5.68 9.39
N ALA A 132 -11.82 -6.44 8.34
CA ALA A 132 -11.47 -7.85 8.26
C ALA A 132 -9.95 -8.07 8.26
N ALA A 133 -9.20 -7.26 7.50
CA ALA A 133 -7.74 -7.28 7.53
C ALA A 133 -7.16 -6.88 8.90
N ALA A 134 -7.76 -5.89 9.56
CA ALA A 134 -7.37 -5.49 10.92
C ALA A 134 -7.61 -6.63 11.93
N LEU A 135 -8.74 -7.34 11.84
CA LEU A 135 -9.00 -8.50 12.69
C LEU A 135 -7.99 -9.62 12.46
N LEU A 136 -7.61 -9.90 11.22
CA LEU A 136 -6.55 -10.86 10.91
C LEU A 136 -5.19 -10.42 11.47
N ALA A 137 -4.87 -9.12 11.40
CA ALA A 137 -3.66 -8.57 11.98
C ALA A 137 -3.63 -8.70 13.52
N LEU A 138 -4.76 -8.50 14.20
CA LEU A 138 -4.87 -8.77 15.64
C LEU A 138 -4.62 -10.26 15.95
N LEU A 139 -5.21 -11.17 15.17
CA LEU A 139 -5.02 -12.61 15.32
C LEU A 139 -3.57 -13.03 15.06
N GLU A 140 -2.93 -12.45 14.03
CA GLU A 140 -1.51 -12.65 13.71
C GLU A 140 -0.62 -12.26 14.90
N SER A 141 -0.84 -11.10 15.49
CA SER A 141 -0.07 -10.65 16.66
C SER A 141 -0.28 -11.53 17.90
N ILE A 142 -1.52 -11.97 18.15
CA ILE A 142 -1.82 -12.83 19.31
C ILE A 142 -1.20 -14.23 19.13
N SER A 143 -1.29 -14.78 17.92
CA SER A 143 -0.81 -16.14 17.62
C SER A 143 0.67 -16.21 17.26
N SER A 144 1.33 -15.06 17.01
CA SER A 144 2.66 -14.98 16.41
C SER A 144 2.78 -15.76 15.10
N PHE A 145 1.67 -15.92 14.38
CA PHE A 145 1.56 -16.74 13.18
C PHE A 145 0.85 -15.98 12.07
N ASN A 146 1.52 -15.88 10.92
CA ASN A 146 0.97 -15.27 9.72
C ASN A 146 0.66 -16.36 8.67
N PRO A 147 -0.62 -16.67 8.40
CA PRO A 147 -1.00 -17.70 7.44
C PRO A 147 -0.64 -17.34 5.99
N PHE A 148 -0.48 -16.06 5.66
CA PHE A 148 -0.15 -15.62 4.32
C PHE A 148 1.28 -16.00 3.93
N ALA A 149 2.20 -16.09 4.90
CA ALA A 149 3.57 -16.56 4.69
C ALA A 149 3.63 -18.04 4.24
N LEU A 150 2.57 -18.82 4.47
CA LEU A 150 2.47 -20.20 3.99
C LEU A 150 2.14 -20.31 2.50
N ILE A 151 1.69 -19.22 1.87
CA ILE A 151 1.35 -19.22 0.44
C ILE A 151 2.66 -19.24 -0.35
N PRO A 152 2.99 -20.36 -1.02
CA PRO A 152 4.26 -20.50 -1.70
C PRO A 152 4.42 -19.49 -2.83
N ALA A 153 5.67 -19.15 -3.10
CA ALA A 153 6.08 -18.11 -4.03
C ALA A 153 5.49 -18.27 -5.45
N GLY A 154 4.96 -17.19 -6.02
CA GLY A 154 4.91 -17.02 -7.49
C GLY A 154 6.27 -16.58 -8.04
N ASP A 155 7.02 -15.80 -7.26
CA ASP A 155 8.41 -15.40 -7.51
C ASP A 155 9.27 -15.66 -6.27
N SER A 156 10.29 -16.51 -6.39
CA SER A 156 11.12 -16.94 -5.25
C SER A 156 11.98 -15.81 -4.66
N GLY A 157 12.34 -14.81 -5.47
CA GLY A 157 13.07 -13.63 -5.03
C GLY A 157 12.19 -12.72 -4.18
N LEU A 158 10.98 -12.43 -4.64
CA LEU A 158 10.01 -11.63 -3.87
C LEU A 158 9.59 -12.36 -2.60
N TYR A 159 9.32 -13.67 -2.65
CA TYR A 159 8.98 -14.43 -1.45
C TYR A 159 10.11 -14.36 -0.41
N GLY A 160 11.37 -14.56 -0.80
CA GLY A 160 12.51 -14.48 0.13
C GLY A 160 12.72 -13.11 0.76
N VAL A 161 12.19 -12.04 0.15
CA VAL A 161 12.29 -10.67 0.68
C VAL A 161 11.10 -10.32 1.57
N TRP A 162 9.88 -10.71 1.18
CA TRP A 162 8.64 -10.21 1.78
C TRP A 162 7.91 -11.21 2.67
N ALA A 163 8.19 -12.51 2.57
CA ALA A 163 7.58 -13.53 3.45
C ALA A 163 8.21 -13.63 4.85
N PRO A 164 9.53 -13.38 5.05
CA PRO A 164 10.13 -13.40 6.38
C PRO A 164 9.51 -12.34 7.30
N LEU A 165 9.01 -12.81 8.43
CA LEU A 165 8.32 -11.99 9.41
C LEU A 165 9.27 -11.05 10.17
N GLN A 166 8.83 -9.82 10.41
CA GLN A 166 9.66 -8.77 10.99
C GLN A 166 9.38 -8.58 12.49
N PRO A 167 10.31 -8.94 13.39
CA PRO A 167 10.21 -8.58 14.79
C PRO A 167 10.60 -7.11 15.04
N ARG A 168 10.22 -6.57 16.19
CA ARG A 168 10.71 -5.31 16.75
C ARG A 168 10.54 -5.30 18.26
N GLY A 169 11.63 -5.03 18.98
CA GLY A 169 11.61 -4.99 20.45
C GLY A 169 11.09 -6.31 21.05
N GLY A 170 11.49 -7.44 20.45
CA GLY A 170 11.07 -8.79 20.86
C GLY A 170 9.62 -9.16 20.47
N LEU A 171 8.84 -8.25 19.89
CA LEU A 171 7.47 -8.51 19.46
C LEU A 171 7.38 -8.71 17.95
N LEU A 172 6.54 -9.65 17.52
CA LEU A 172 6.23 -9.80 16.11
C LEU A 172 5.32 -8.65 15.63
N ARG A 173 5.71 -8.01 14.54
CA ARG A 173 4.91 -6.94 13.91
C ARG A 173 3.86 -7.58 13.01
N ALA A 174 2.61 -7.11 13.12
CA ALA A 174 1.57 -7.57 12.21
C ALA A 174 1.83 -7.07 10.77
N GLU A 175 1.73 -7.96 9.79
CA GLU A 175 2.02 -7.65 8.39
C GLU A 175 0.90 -8.08 7.43
N GLY A 176 0.06 -9.05 7.83
CA GLY A 176 -1.01 -9.59 7.00
C GLY A 176 -0.49 -10.11 5.66
N ALA A 177 -1.30 -9.95 4.60
CA ALA A 177 -0.89 -10.29 3.23
C ALA A 177 0.07 -9.27 2.61
N PHE A 178 0.31 -8.12 3.27
CA PHE A 178 1.13 -7.06 2.67
C PHE A 178 2.61 -7.41 2.66
N GLY A 179 3.05 -8.43 3.42
CA GLY A 179 4.45 -8.83 3.56
C GLY A 179 5.33 -7.79 4.26
N HIS A 180 4.71 -6.71 4.76
CA HIS A 180 5.40 -5.67 5.48
C HIS A 180 4.43 -4.87 6.34
N SER A 181 4.73 -4.85 7.62
CA SER A 181 4.06 -4.07 8.66
C SER A 181 3.88 -2.57 8.35
N ILE A 182 4.81 -1.93 7.62
CA ILE A 182 4.63 -0.52 7.21
C ILE A 182 3.47 -0.38 6.21
N ALA A 183 3.41 -1.26 5.21
CA ALA A 183 2.40 -1.23 4.17
C ALA A 183 1.00 -1.55 4.73
N LEU A 184 0.89 -2.57 5.60
CA LEU A 184 -0.36 -2.87 6.31
C LEU A 184 -0.79 -1.67 7.17
N GLY A 185 0.12 -1.14 7.99
CA GLY A 185 -0.16 -0.04 8.91
C GLY A 185 -0.65 1.21 8.18
N ALA A 186 0.04 1.63 7.11
CA ALA A 186 -0.37 2.76 6.29
C ALA A 186 -1.73 2.52 5.61
N THR A 187 -1.96 1.32 5.06
CA THR A 187 -3.21 0.99 4.38
C THR A 187 -4.41 1.01 5.32
N LEU A 188 -4.31 0.35 6.48
CA LEU A 188 -5.36 0.36 7.51
C LEU A 188 -5.63 1.78 8.03
N SER A 189 -4.57 2.57 8.20
CA SER A 189 -4.67 3.97 8.62
C SER A 189 -5.46 4.82 7.64
N MET A 190 -5.17 4.71 6.33
CA MET A 190 -5.95 5.39 5.29
C MET A 190 -7.41 4.89 5.28
N CYS A 191 -7.62 3.59 5.52
CA CYS A 191 -8.95 2.99 5.55
C CYS A 191 -9.84 3.49 6.71
N ALA A 192 -9.26 4.06 7.78
CA ALA A 192 -9.99 4.67 8.87
C ALA A 192 -10.96 5.78 8.39
N ALA A 193 -10.60 6.51 7.34
CA ALA A 193 -11.48 7.52 6.72
C ALA A 193 -12.78 6.90 6.20
N PHE A 194 -12.73 5.69 5.63
CA PHE A 194 -13.90 5.00 5.10
C PHE A 194 -14.84 4.52 6.22
N VAL A 195 -14.29 4.07 7.35
CA VAL A 195 -15.10 3.75 8.55
C VAL A 195 -15.83 4.99 9.07
N LEU A 196 -15.15 6.14 9.11
CA LEU A 196 -15.75 7.41 9.54
C LEU A 196 -16.80 7.94 8.54
N ALA A 197 -16.56 7.76 7.24
CA ALA A 197 -17.46 8.15 6.16
C ALA A 197 -18.69 7.24 6.03
N ALA A 198 -18.60 5.98 6.43
CA ALA A 198 -19.72 5.05 6.38
C ALA A 198 -20.90 5.55 7.23
N ARG A 199 -22.12 5.45 6.69
CA ARG A 199 -23.36 5.91 7.35
C ARG A 199 -23.86 4.96 8.45
N TRP A 200 -22.96 4.48 9.29
CA TRP A 200 -23.29 3.58 10.41
C TRP A 200 -23.62 4.33 11.69
N ARG A 201 -24.18 3.61 12.68
CA ARG A 201 -24.37 4.13 14.04
C ARG A 201 -23.01 4.51 14.63
N LEU A 202 -22.96 5.61 15.39
CA LEU A 202 -21.70 6.15 15.92
C LEU A 202 -20.91 5.14 16.75
N ILE A 203 -21.60 4.37 17.61
CA ILE A 203 -20.97 3.33 18.42
C ILE A 203 -20.26 2.29 17.55
N LEU A 204 -20.90 1.85 16.46
CA LEU A 204 -20.28 0.92 15.53
C LEU A 204 -19.05 1.53 14.85
N ARG A 205 -19.11 2.81 14.42
CA ARG A 205 -17.94 3.47 13.82
C ARG A 205 -16.76 3.54 14.79
N LEU A 206 -17.02 3.90 16.04
CA LEU A 206 -15.97 3.99 17.07
C LEU A 206 -15.37 2.61 17.37
N ALA A 207 -16.21 1.56 17.46
CA ALA A 207 -15.74 0.19 17.66
C ALA A 207 -14.87 -0.30 16.49
N LEU A 208 -15.29 -0.07 15.25
CA LEU A 208 -14.53 -0.45 14.06
C LEU A 208 -13.24 0.36 13.91
N LEU A 209 -13.27 1.65 14.26
CA LEU A 209 -12.09 2.50 14.29
C LEU A 209 -11.09 2.02 15.36
N LEU A 210 -11.58 1.58 16.52
CA LEU A 210 -10.73 1.01 17.57
C LEU A 210 -10.04 -0.28 17.11
N ILE A 211 -10.77 -1.15 16.39
CA ILE A 211 -10.18 -2.38 15.79
C ILE A 211 -9.05 -2.02 14.82
N ILE A 212 -9.30 -1.06 13.91
CA ILE A 212 -8.27 -0.56 12.98
C ILE A 212 -7.09 0.04 13.74
N ALA A 213 -7.34 0.89 14.73
CA ALA A 213 -6.29 1.55 15.50
C ALA A 213 -5.42 0.54 16.25
N ALA A 214 -6.03 -0.46 16.89
CA ALA A 214 -5.32 -1.53 17.57
C ALA A 214 -4.43 -2.32 16.59
N ALA A 215 -4.96 -2.70 15.43
CA ALA A 215 -4.16 -3.37 14.39
C ALA A 215 -2.99 -2.49 13.89
N VAL A 216 -3.21 -1.19 13.68
CA VAL A 216 -2.16 -0.24 13.29
C VAL A 216 -1.07 -0.16 14.36
N VAL A 217 -1.42 -0.12 15.65
CA VAL A 217 -0.44 -0.14 16.75
C VAL A 217 0.41 -1.40 16.71
N LEU A 218 -0.21 -2.57 16.47
CA LEU A 218 0.50 -3.86 16.39
C LEU A 218 1.39 -4.02 15.16
N THR A 219 1.28 -3.15 14.16
CA THR A 219 2.30 -3.07 13.09
C THR A 219 3.62 -2.46 13.57
N LEU A 220 3.61 -1.81 14.75
CA LEU A 220 4.73 -1.08 15.35
C LEU A 220 5.42 -0.14 14.34
N SER A 221 4.64 0.42 13.41
CA SER A 221 5.10 1.30 12.34
C SER A 221 4.86 2.76 12.70
N ARG A 222 5.92 3.56 12.82
CA ARG A 222 5.80 5.02 13.00
C ARG A 222 4.99 5.66 11.87
N ILE A 223 5.21 5.22 10.62
CA ILE A 223 4.48 5.72 9.45
C ILE A 223 2.98 5.38 9.57
N GLY A 224 2.65 4.15 9.97
CA GLY A 224 1.27 3.73 10.21
C GLY A 224 0.60 4.61 11.28
N LEU A 225 1.22 4.74 12.44
CA LEU A 225 0.70 5.55 13.55
C LEU A 225 0.47 7.02 13.15
N VAL A 226 1.47 7.65 12.51
CA VAL A 226 1.37 9.04 12.03
C VAL A 226 0.26 9.18 10.98
N THR A 227 0.17 8.24 10.04
CA THR A 227 -0.87 8.24 9.00
C THR A 227 -2.26 8.11 9.60
N LEU A 228 -2.43 7.29 10.66
CA LEU A 228 -3.70 7.15 11.37
C LEU A 228 -4.12 8.47 12.01
N VAL A 229 -3.19 9.12 12.72
CA VAL A 229 -3.44 10.43 13.35
C VAL A 229 -3.85 11.45 12.31
N ILE A 230 -3.09 11.58 11.21
CA ILE A 230 -3.40 12.51 10.13
C ILE A 230 -4.76 12.20 9.51
N THR A 231 -5.03 10.92 9.22
CA THR A 231 -6.27 10.50 8.56
C THR A 231 -7.49 10.78 9.45
N VAL A 232 -7.41 10.49 10.74
CA VAL A 232 -8.48 10.77 11.71
C VAL A 232 -8.65 12.27 11.90
N ALA A 233 -7.56 13.03 12.05
CA ALA A 233 -7.61 14.49 12.20
C ALA A 233 -8.25 15.16 10.97
N LEU A 234 -7.79 14.82 9.76
CA LEU A 234 -8.37 15.34 8.52
C LEU A 234 -9.83 14.90 8.35
N SER A 235 -10.19 13.67 8.73
CA SER A 235 -11.59 13.23 8.71
C SER A 235 -12.45 14.02 9.69
N ILE A 236 -11.94 14.32 10.89
CA ILE A 236 -12.63 15.14 11.89
C ILE A 236 -12.80 16.58 11.40
N LEU A 237 -11.87 17.11 10.60
CA LEU A 237 -11.90 18.50 10.14
C LEU A 237 -12.74 18.64 8.85
N VAL A 238 -12.48 17.80 7.85
CA VAL A 238 -12.90 18.03 6.46
C VAL A 238 -14.10 17.17 6.06
N LEU A 239 -14.34 16.01 6.70
CA LEU A 239 -15.32 15.04 6.18
C LEU A 239 -16.77 15.57 6.27
N PRO A 240 -17.45 15.80 5.13
CA PRO A 240 -18.81 16.31 5.14
C PRO A 240 -19.79 15.25 5.69
N GLY A 241 -20.80 15.69 6.44
CA GLY A 241 -21.83 14.79 7.02
C GLY A 241 -21.43 14.11 8.33
N LEU A 242 -20.22 14.33 8.85
CA LEU A 242 -19.82 13.86 10.19
C LEU A 242 -20.38 14.82 11.27
N SER A 243 -21.27 14.32 12.12
CA SER A 243 -21.93 15.14 13.16
C SER A 243 -20.94 15.70 14.18
N ARG A 244 -21.27 16.84 14.81
CA ARG A 244 -20.44 17.44 15.87
C ARG A 244 -20.16 16.45 17.01
N ARG A 245 -21.16 15.67 17.41
CA ARG A 245 -21.01 14.61 18.41
C ARG A 245 -20.02 13.54 17.98
N ALA A 246 -20.07 13.11 16.73
CA ALA A 246 -19.11 12.14 16.19
C ALA A 246 -17.68 12.70 16.17
N ARG A 247 -17.50 13.96 15.74
CA ARG A 247 -16.19 14.64 15.74
C ARG A 247 -15.58 14.70 17.14
N VAL A 248 -16.35 15.14 18.13
CA VAL A 248 -15.89 15.24 19.53
C VAL A 248 -15.58 13.87 20.11
N LEU A 249 -16.45 12.88 19.93
CA LEU A 249 -16.23 11.54 20.49
C LEU A 249 -15.06 10.82 19.83
N THR A 250 -14.87 10.93 18.52
CA THR A 250 -13.70 10.38 17.83
C THR A 250 -12.41 11.05 18.31
N GLY A 251 -12.41 12.39 18.45
CA GLY A 251 -11.26 13.13 18.96
C GLY A 251 -10.92 12.77 20.41
N ALA A 252 -11.93 12.72 21.29
CA ALA A 252 -11.77 12.35 22.68
C ALA A 252 -11.28 10.90 22.84
N ALA A 253 -11.83 9.96 22.06
CA ALA A 253 -11.37 8.58 22.04
C ALA A 253 -9.92 8.47 21.55
N GLY A 254 -9.53 9.25 20.53
CA GLY A 254 -8.15 9.31 20.04
C GLY A 254 -7.17 9.81 21.10
N LEU A 255 -7.52 10.90 21.80
CA LEU A 255 -6.71 11.45 22.90
C LEU A 255 -6.61 10.46 24.07
N ALA A 256 -7.72 9.84 24.47
CA ALA A 256 -7.71 8.83 25.53
C ALA A 256 -6.87 7.60 25.14
N GLY A 257 -6.97 7.15 23.88
CA GLY A 257 -6.15 6.05 23.36
C GLY A 257 -4.66 6.38 23.37
N ALA A 258 -4.28 7.61 23.02
CA ALA A 258 -2.88 8.05 23.01
C ALA A 258 -2.21 7.94 24.38
N ILE A 259 -2.95 8.14 25.48
CA ILE A 259 -2.43 7.98 26.85
C ILE A 259 -1.88 6.58 27.10
N PHE A 260 -2.49 5.54 26.51
CA PHE A 260 -2.06 4.15 26.66
C PHE A 260 -1.10 3.71 25.55
N VAL A 261 -1.32 4.16 24.33
CA VAL A 261 -0.56 3.72 23.15
C VAL A 261 0.84 4.32 23.13
N VAL A 262 1.00 5.61 23.48
CA VAL A 262 2.29 6.28 23.40
C VAL A 262 3.33 5.63 24.32
N PRO A 263 3.06 5.40 25.63
CA PRO A 263 4.02 4.73 26.50
C PRO A 263 4.38 3.32 26.01
N PHE A 264 3.38 2.52 25.59
CA PHE A 264 3.61 1.18 25.07
C PHE A 264 4.53 1.18 23.83
N VAL A 265 4.26 2.06 22.86
CA VAL A 265 5.06 2.17 21.64
C VAL A 265 6.46 2.68 21.95
N ASP A 266 6.59 3.63 22.87
CA ASP A 266 7.88 4.17 23.31
C ASP A 266 8.72 3.09 23.99
N ASP A 267 8.15 2.31 24.91
CA ASP A 267 8.84 1.19 25.57
C ASP A 267 9.35 0.16 24.55
N VAL A 268 8.50 -0.23 23.59
CA VAL A 268 8.90 -1.17 22.52
C VAL A 268 10.00 -0.59 21.63
N PHE A 269 9.96 0.71 21.33
CA PHE A 269 11.01 1.37 20.55
C PHE A 269 12.31 1.58 21.33
N LEU A 270 12.24 1.78 22.64
CA LEU A 270 13.39 1.86 23.52
C LEU A 270 14.08 0.50 23.65
N GLU A 271 13.31 -0.57 23.86
CA GLU A 271 13.84 -1.94 23.90
C GLU A 271 14.44 -2.35 22.55
N ALA A 272 13.82 -1.92 21.45
CA ALA A 272 14.38 -2.07 20.12
C ALA A 272 15.65 -1.24 19.87
N GLY A 273 16.24 -0.57 20.87
CA GLY A 273 17.23 0.50 20.77
C GLY A 273 18.33 0.34 19.71
N ARG A 274 18.86 -0.87 19.46
CA ARG A 274 19.83 -1.12 18.37
C ARG A 274 19.19 -1.40 17.00
N GLU A 275 18.01 -2.01 16.94
CA GLU A 275 17.23 -2.22 15.71
C GLU A 275 16.58 -0.92 15.19
N ALA A 276 16.13 -0.06 16.11
CA ALA A 276 15.58 1.25 15.81
C ALA A 276 16.67 2.26 15.45
N GLY A 277 17.84 2.18 16.10
CA GLY A 277 19.07 2.90 15.73
C GLY A 277 19.47 2.60 14.29
N GLY A 278 19.54 1.32 13.91
CA GLY A 278 19.91 0.93 12.53
C GLY A 278 19.03 1.51 11.41
N SER A 279 17.73 1.76 11.63
CA SER A 279 16.88 2.45 10.64
C SER A 279 17.02 3.98 10.66
N ALA A 280 17.34 4.58 11.81
CA ALA A 280 17.59 6.01 11.92
C ALA A 280 18.98 6.36 11.36
N ASP A 281 19.99 5.57 11.72
CA ASP A 281 21.36 5.62 11.19
C ASP A 281 21.33 5.39 9.68
N TYR A 282 20.63 4.36 9.20
CA TYR A 282 20.42 4.14 7.76
C TYR A 282 19.85 5.38 7.03
N ARG A 283 18.90 6.11 7.62
CA ARG A 283 18.31 7.32 7.03
C ARG A 283 19.21 8.54 7.15
N LEU A 284 20.06 8.60 8.19
CA LEU A 284 21.13 9.58 8.29
C LEU A 284 22.23 9.28 7.27
N ASP A 285 22.53 8.02 7.03
CA ASP A 285 23.47 7.56 6.01
C ASP A 285 22.96 7.86 4.59
N LEU A 286 21.64 7.90 4.38
CA LEU A 286 21.06 8.44 3.14
C LEU A 286 21.42 9.92 2.90
N LEU A 287 21.77 10.71 3.94
CA LEU A 287 22.29 12.07 3.75
C LEU A 287 23.66 12.08 3.08
N ALA A 288 24.42 10.97 3.15
CA ALA A 288 25.65 10.80 2.37
C ALA A 288 25.39 10.75 0.86
N LEU A 289 24.15 10.51 0.43
CA LEU A 289 23.74 10.65 -0.98
C LEU A 289 23.51 12.12 -1.36
N GLY A 290 23.41 13.03 -0.39
CA GLY A 290 23.20 14.47 -0.57
C GLY A 290 24.10 15.11 -1.63
N PRO A 291 25.42 14.86 -1.64
CA PRO A 291 26.34 15.37 -2.66
C PRO A 291 26.09 14.84 -4.09
N VAL A 292 25.37 13.72 -4.21
CA VAL A 292 25.08 13.04 -5.48
C VAL A 292 23.63 13.25 -5.93
N LEU A 293 22.78 13.80 -5.04
CA LEU A 293 21.42 14.21 -5.35
C LEU A 293 21.43 15.30 -6.41
N ARG A 294 20.81 15.00 -7.56
CA ARG A 294 20.53 16.00 -8.58
C ARG A 294 19.07 16.43 -8.44
N PRO A 295 18.79 17.70 -8.10
CA PRO A 295 17.41 18.19 -8.01
C PRO A 295 16.70 18.15 -9.37
N PHE A 296 17.46 18.17 -10.47
CA PHE A 296 16.96 18.02 -11.83
C PHE A 296 17.89 17.14 -12.67
N GLY A 297 17.32 16.30 -13.53
CA GLY A 297 18.06 15.39 -14.41
C GLY A 297 18.32 14.01 -13.79
N ALA A 298 18.90 13.10 -14.57
CA ALA A 298 19.18 11.75 -14.10
C ALA A 298 20.33 11.72 -13.10
N ALA A 299 20.10 11.03 -12.00
CA ALA A 299 21.10 10.76 -10.99
C ALA A 299 22.10 9.69 -11.51
N PRO A 300 23.40 9.81 -11.19
CA PRO A 300 24.42 8.87 -11.65
C PRO A 300 24.25 7.48 -11.01
N ASP A 301 24.75 6.44 -11.66
CA ASP A 301 24.77 5.08 -11.11
C ASP A 301 25.67 5.03 -9.87
N ILE A 302 25.12 4.61 -8.74
CA ILE A 302 25.79 4.56 -7.44
C ILE A 302 26.38 3.17 -7.12
N THR A 303 26.14 2.15 -7.96
CA THR A 303 26.50 0.75 -7.69
C THR A 303 28.01 0.53 -7.52
N GLY A 304 28.84 1.46 -8.01
CA GLY A 304 30.30 1.45 -7.86
C GLY A 304 30.88 2.76 -7.32
N LEU A 305 30.05 3.65 -6.77
CA LEU A 305 30.46 5.00 -6.42
C LEU A 305 30.92 5.07 -4.96
N THR A 306 32.09 5.66 -4.73
CA THR A 306 32.59 6.01 -3.40
C THR A 306 32.73 7.52 -3.31
N VAL A 307 32.09 8.16 -2.33
CA VAL A 307 32.18 9.60 -2.10
C VAL A 307 32.69 9.82 -0.68
N ASN A 308 33.75 10.62 -0.52
CA ASN A 308 34.36 10.92 0.78
C ASN A 308 34.74 9.68 1.62
N GLY A 309 35.10 8.56 0.96
CA GLY A 309 35.46 7.31 1.63
C GLY A 309 34.31 6.37 1.93
N GLU A 310 33.06 6.77 1.66
CA GLU A 310 31.87 5.93 1.84
C GLU A 310 31.43 5.27 0.54
N TYR A 311 31.26 3.95 0.55
CA TYR A 311 30.79 3.18 -0.61
C TYR A 311 29.27 3.24 -0.74
N LEU A 312 28.80 4.01 -1.71
CA LEU A 312 27.37 4.29 -1.92
C LEU A 312 26.63 3.12 -2.61
N GLY A 313 27.35 2.13 -3.12
CA GLY A 313 26.75 0.93 -3.72
C GLY A 313 25.96 0.08 -2.73
N ALA A 314 26.21 0.24 -1.42
CA ALA A 314 25.40 -0.36 -0.36
C ALA A 314 23.93 0.11 -0.41
N PHE A 315 23.66 1.34 -0.84
CA PHE A 315 22.32 1.90 -0.93
C PHE A 315 21.58 1.54 -2.24
N ALA A 316 22.27 0.97 -3.22
CA ALA A 316 21.71 0.68 -4.56
C ALA A 316 20.55 -0.33 -4.55
N ARG A 317 20.40 -1.10 -3.47
CA ARG A 317 19.31 -2.07 -3.29
C ARG A 317 18.19 -1.58 -2.36
N SER A 318 18.33 -0.38 -1.78
CA SER A 318 17.32 0.15 -0.89
C SER A 318 16.06 0.60 -1.63
N ILE A 319 14.91 0.37 -1.01
CA ILE A 319 13.59 0.85 -1.44
C ILE A 319 13.57 2.40 -1.47
N ASP A 320 14.20 3.06 -0.50
CA ASP A 320 14.23 4.53 -0.39
C ASP A 320 15.11 5.18 -1.49
N CYS A 321 16.10 4.45 -2.01
CA CYS A 321 16.92 4.89 -3.13
C CYS A 321 16.28 4.67 -4.50
N GLN A 322 15.30 3.77 -4.64
CA GLN A 322 14.66 3.52 -5.94
C GLN A 322 13.84 4.72 -6.44
N SER A 323 13.33 5.55 -5.52
CA SER A 323 12.68 6.83 -5.86
C SER A 323 13.65 7.94 -6.25
N VAL A 324 14.93 7.82 -5.89
CA VAL A 324 15.95 8.87 -6.07
C VAL A 324 16.92 8.54 -7.21
N PHE A 325 17.24 7.27 -7.39
CA PHE A 325 18.20 6.77 -8.37
C PHE A 325 17.52 5.71 -9.24
N THR A 326 17.14 6.11 -10.45
CA THR A 326 16.63 5.17 -11.44
C THR A 326 17.79 4.33 -11.97
N ARG A 327 17.67 3.02 -11.74
CA ARG A 327 18.62 1.97 -12.13
C ARG A 327 18.90 2.02 -13.64
N SER A 328 20.01 2.64 -14.04
CA SER A 328 20.56 2.51 -15.40
C SER A 328 21.43 1.26 -15.43
N ARG A 329 20.90 0.14 -15.94
CA ARG A 329 21.74 -0.96 -16.42
C ARG A 329 22.10 -0.65 -17.87
N LYS A 330 23.38 -0.40 -18.14
CA LYS A 330 23.96 -0.70 -19.46
C LYS A 330 24.20 -2.20 -19.57
#